data_AF-A0A6V8D7X7-F1
#
_entry.id   AF-A0A6V8D7X7-F1
#
_cell.length_a   1.000
_cell.length_b   1.000
_cell.length_c   1.000
_cell.angle_alpha   90.00
_cell.angle_beta   90.00
_cell.angle_gamma   90.00
#
_symmetry.space_group_name_H-M   'P 1'
#
loop_
_entity.id
_entity.type
_entity.pdbx_description
1 polymer ?
#
loop_
_entity_poly.entity_id
_entity_poly.type
_entity_poly.pdbx_seq_one_letter_code
_entity_poly.pdbx_strand_id
1 'polypeptide(L)'
;GDLRLAWHASRIDRNEVLNKHVWLLTTVIELPDGTTGAHHRTRAPRTTPSKEALVESIKGLEEAGIDQVWVSSKLPLLMFLFPAIVPLVLLGDPMVLIMPMLGL
;
A
#
# COMPACT_ATOMS: atom_id res chain seq x y z
N GLY A 1 -10.87 -9.47 -6.00
CA GLY A 1 -11.59 -8.34 -6.64
C GLY A 1 -10.89 -7.05 -6.28
N ASP A 2 -10.57 -6.26 -7.30
CA ASP A 2 -9.75 -5.03 -7.23
C ASP A 2 -10.28 -3.98 -6.24
N LEU A 3 -11.59 -3.98 -5.95
CA LEU A 3 -12.23 -3.07 -5.01
C LEU A 3 -11.64 -3.12 -3.58
N ARG A 4 -11.09 -4.26 -3.16
CA ARG A 4 -10.44 -4.38 -1.84
C ARG A 4 -9.14 -3.58 -1.75
N LEU A 5 -8.48 -3.33 -2.88
CA LEU A 5 -7.23 -2.57 -2.96
C LEU A 5 -7.51 -1.09 -3.15
N ALA A 6 -8.56 -0.75 -3.91
CA ALA A 6 -8.90 0.62 -4.27
C ALA A 6 -9.09 1.57 -3.07
N TRP A 7 -9.35 1.06 -1.85
CA TRP A 7 -9.47 1.86 -0.63
C TRP A 7 -8.12 2.39 -0.10
N HIS A 8 -7.02 1.63 -0.20
CA HIS A 8 -5.74 1.96 0.45
C HIS A 8 -4.50 1.81 -0.46
N ALA A 9 -4.71 1.43 -1.71
CA ALA A 9 -3.69 1.24 -2.72
C ALA A 9 -4.04 2.02 -3.98
N SER A 10 -3.03 2.29 -4.80
CA SER A 10 -3.18 2.94 -6.09
C SER A 10 -2.57 2.07 -7.18
N ARG A 11 -3.01 2.31 -8.42
CA ARG A 11 -2.47 1.65 -9.61
C ARG A 11 -1.54 2.64 -10.33
N ILE A 12 -0.32 2.21 -10.59
CA ILE A 12 0.70 3.01 -11.28
C ILE A 12 1.39 2.18 -12.37
N ASP A 13 2.08 2.87 -13.27
CA ASP A 13 2.98 2.21 -14.22
C ASP A 13 4.13 1.51 -13.49
N ARG A 14 4.46 0.29 -13.93
CA ARG A 14 5.54 -0.53 -13.37
C ARG A 14 6.87 0.23 -13.32
N ASN A 15 7.15 1.07 -14.32
CA ASN A 15 8.40 1.82 -14.42
C ASN A 15 8.51 2.95 -13.38
N GLU A 16 7.40 3.37 -12.78
CA GLU A 16 7.39 4.39 -11.72
C GLU A 16 7.69 3.82 -10.33
N VAL A 17 7.62 2.50 -10.13
CA VAL A 17 7.72 1.87 -8.81
C VAL A 17 9.04 2.19 -8.11
N LEU A 18 10.15 2.15 -8.85
CA LEU A 18 11.49 2.43 -8.29
C LEU A 18 11.69 3.90 -7.93
N ASN A 19 10.91 4.80 -8.53
CA ASN A 19 11.00 6.24 -8.34
C ASN A 19 10.07 6.75 -7.24
N LYS A 20 9.25 5.88 -6.63
CA LYS A 20 8.26 6.24 -5.61
C LYS A 20 8.49 5.50 -4.30
N HIS A 21 8.17 6.17 -3.19
CA HIS A 21 8.26 5.55 -1.86
C HIS A 21 7.02 4.69 -1.57
N VAL A 22 6.98 3.51 -2.20
CA VAL A 22 5.83 2.62 -2.17
C VAL A 22 6.23 1.17 -1.88
N TRP A 23 5.24 0.36 -1.51
CA TRP A 23 5.31 -1.09 -1.49
C TRP A 23 4.63 -1.64 -2.75
N LEU A 24 5.32 -2.50 -3.49
CA LEU A 24 4.75 -3.24 -4.62
C LEU A 24 3.81 -4.34 -4.08
N LEU A 25 2.57 -4.34 -4.57
CA LEU A 25 1.54 -5.31 -4.17
C LEU A 25 1.25 -6.34 -5.27
N THR A 26 1.59 -6.06 -6.52
CA THR A 26 1.47 -7.03 -7.62
C THR A 26 2.70 -7.91 -7.70
N THR A 27 2.49 -9.21 -7.85
CA THR A 27 3.51 -10.24 -8.13
C THR A 27 3.03 -11.12 -9.27
N VAL A 28 3.95 -11.86 -9.89
CA VAL A 28 3.62 -12.95 -10.81
C VAL A 28 3.47 -14.25 -10.02
N ILE A 29 2.52 -15.10 -10.42
CA ILE A 29 2.40 -16.50 -9.97
C ILE A 29 2.21 -17.41 -11.18
N GLU A 30 2.69 -18.64 -11.08
CA GLU A 30 2.36 -19.70 -12.03
C GLU A 30 1.01 -20.31 -11.66
N LEU A 31 0.13 -20.43 -12.65
CA LEU A 31 -1.17 -21.07 -12.52
C LEU A 31 -1.06 -22.59 -12.79
N PRO A 32 -2.02 -23.40 -12.33
CA PRO A 32 -2.03 -24.84 -12.57
C PRO A 32 -2.08 -25.26 -14.04
N ASP A 33 -2.46 -24.34 -14.93
CA ASP A 33 -2.50 -24.53 -16.39
C ASP A 33 -1.15 -24.22 -17.08
N GLY A 34 -0.12 -23.87 -16.29
CA GLY A 34 1.21 -23.51 -16.79
C GLY A 34 1.32 -22.06 -17.29
N THR A 35 0.26 -21.26 -17.18
CA THR A 35 0.29 -19.83 -17.51
C THR A 35 0.78 -19.01 -16.32
N THR A 36 1.30 -17.81 -16.59
CA THR A 36 1.66 -16.84 -15.54
C THR A 36 0.57 -15.78 -15.41
N GLY A 37 0.17 -15.51 -14.17
CA GLY A 37 -0.89 -14.56 -13.86
C GLY A 37 -0.46 -13.52 -12.84
N ALA A 38 -1.10 -12.35 -12.90
CA ALA A 38 -0.93 -11.31 -11.89
C ALA A 38 -1.65 -11.72 -10.60
N HIS A 39 -0.92 -11.66 -9.48
CA HIS A 39 -1.48 -11.84 -8.15
C HIS A 39 -1.26 -10.58 -7.32
N HIS A 40 -2.30 -10.13 -6.62
CA HIS A 40 -2.27 -8.89 -5.85
C HIS A 40 -2.37 -9.17 -4.35
N ARG A 41 -1.34 -8.76 -3.60
CA ARG A 41 -1.32 -8.84 -2.14
C ARG A 41 -2.19 -7.73 -1.56
N THR A 42 -3.07 -8.08 -0.63
CA THR A 42 -3.93 -7.08 0.05
C THR A 42 -3.14 -6.18 1.00
N ARG A 43 -1.99 -6.64 1.51
CA ARG A 43 -1.19 -5.93 2.52
C ARG A 43 0.24 -5.73 2.03
N ALA A 44 0.83 -4.60 2.41
CA ALA A 44 2.26 -4.40 2.35
C ALA A 44 3.01 -5.53 3.10
N PRO A 45 4.17 -6.00 2.59
CA PRO A 45 4.98 -6.98 3.30
C PRO A 45 5.36 -6.51 4.72
N ARG A 46 5.68 -7.46 5.59
CA ARG A 46 6.11 -7.14 6.97
C ARG A 46 7.52 -6.55 7.01
N THR A 47 8.37 -6.99 6.09
CA THR A 47 9.75 -6.56 5.96
C THR A 47 9.92 -5.88 4.61
N THR A 48 10.52 -4.70 4.60
CA THR A 48 10.82 -3.98 3.34
C THR A 48 11.78 -4.85 2.52
N PRO A 49 11.42 -5.21 1.27
CA PRO A 49 12.34 -5.92 0.38
C PRO A 49 13.60 -5.11 0.12
N SER A 50 14.71 -5.79 -0.17
CA SER A 50 15.90 -5.11 -0.68
C SER A 50 15.63 -4.49 -2.06
N LYS A 51 16.50 -3.58 -2.49
CA LYS A 51 16.36 -2.95 -3.80
C LYS A 51 16.48 -3.98 -4.93
N GLU A 52 17.38 -4.95 -4.77
CA GLU A 52 17.64 -6.04 -5.71
C GLU A 52 16.41 -6.92 -5.86
N ALA A 53 15.80 -7.33 -4.75
CA ALA A 53 14.58 -8.14 -4.75
C ALA A 53 13.39 -7.40 -5.39
N LEU A 54 13.31 -6.07 -5.21
CA LEU A 54 12.30 -5.25 -5.87
C LEU A 54 12.53 -5.16 -7.39
N VAL A 55 13.78 -4.99 -7.82
CA VAL A 55 14.14 -4.97 -9.24
C VAL A 55 13.84 -6.31 -9.90
N GLU A 56 14.17 -7.42 -9.25
CA GLU A 56 13.83 -8.77 -9.72
C GLU A 56 12.32 -8.97 -9.87
N SER A 57 11.54 -8.52 -8.87
CA SER A 57 10.08 -8.58 -8.93
C SER A 57 9.51 -7.75 -10.09
N ILE A 58 10.08 -6.57 -10.36
CA ILE A 58 9.69 -5.72 -11.49
C ILE A 58 10.03 -6.39 -12.83
N LYS A 59 11.21 -7.01 -12.96
CA LYS A 59 11.61 -7.74 -14.16
C LYS A 59 10.67 -8.91 -14.45
N GLY A 60 10.29 -9.68 -13.42
CA GLY A 60 9.32 -10.77 -13.58
C GLY A 60 7.95 -10.26 -14.07
N LEU A 61 7.50 -9.09 -13.61
CA LEU A 61 6.26 -8.46 -14.10
C LEU A 61 6.39 -7.97 -15.54
N GLU A 62 7.56 -7.49 -15.95
CA GLU A 62 7.85 -7.11 -17.33
C GLU A 62 7.82 -8.31 -18.27
N GLU A 63 8.47 -9.41 -17.90
CA GLU A 63 8.47 -10.66 -18.68
C GLU A 63 7.06 -11.24 -18.85
N ALA A 64 6.18 -11.02 -17.86
CA ALA A 64 4.76 -11.40 -17.90
C ALA A 64 3.86 -10.38 -18.62
N GLY A 65 4.41 -9.29 -19.17
CA GLY A 65 3.64 -8.26 -19.88
C GLY A 65 2.71 -7.42 -18.99
N ILE A 66 3.01 -7.30 -17.70
CA ILE A 66 2.20 -6.56 -16.73
C ILE A 66 2.74 -5.14 -16.57
N ASP A 67 2.08 -4.18 -17.20
CA ASP A 67 2.51 -2.77 -17.17
C ASP A 67 1.96 -1.98 -16.00
N GLN A 68 0.78 -2.35 -15.50
CA GLN A 68 0.10 -1.62 -14.44
C GLN A 68 0.05 -2.44 -13.16
N VAL A 69 0.56 -1.86 -12.08
CA VAL A 69 0.76 -2.57 -10.80
C VAL A 69 0.11 -1.83 -9.65
N TRP A 70 -0.36 -2.60 -8.67
CA TRP A 70 -0.87 -2.06 -7.43
C TRP A 70 0.27 -1.75 -6.47
N VAL A 71 0.20 -0.58 -5.85
CA VAL A 71 1.16 -0.11 -4.86
C VAL A 71 0.47 0.49 -3.65
N SER A 72 1.11 0.43 -2.49
CA SER A 72 0.66 1.15 -1.29
C SER A 72 1.76 2.10 -0.78
N SER A 73 1.38 3.30 -0.39
CA SER A 73 2.32 4.36 0.02
C SER A 73 3.00 4.03 1.34
N LYS A 74 4.32 4.28 1.42
CA LYS A 74 5.11 4.21 2.66
C LYS A 74 4.99 5.52 3.44
N LEU A 75 3.81 5.80 4.00
CA LEU A 75 3.62 7.01 4.79
C LEU A 75 4.03 6.77 6.25
N PRO A 76 4.90 7.61 6.83
CA PRO A 76 5.23 7.51 8.24
C PRO A 76 4.01 7.90 9.08
N LEU A 77 3.80 7.22 10.21
CA LEU A 77 2.72 7.52 11.15
C LEU A 77 2.71 9.00 11.56
N LEU A 78 3.89 9.62 11.66
CA LEU A 78 4.07 11.03 12.01
C LEU A 78 3.32 11.98 11.07
N MET A 79 3.19 11.67 9.78
CA MET A 79 2.45 12.51 8.83
C MET A 79 0.97 12.63 9.20
N PHE A 80 0.41 11.64 9.89
CA PHE A 80 -0.96 11.65 10.40
C PHE A 80 -1.07 12.23 11.81
N LEU A 81 -0.07 11.98 12.64
CA LEU A 81 -0.04 12.49 14.01
C LEU A 81 0.12 14.01 14.04
N PHE A 82 0.99 14.58 13.21
CA PHE A 82 1.30 16.01 13.28
C PHE A 82 0.06 16.90 13.04
N PRO A 83 -0.77 16.67 12.01
CA PRO A 83 -2.02 17.40 11.85
C PRO A 83 -3.01 17.17 12.99
N ALA A 84 -3.04 15.97 13.60
CA ALA A 84 -3.94 15.65 14.70
C ALA A 84 -3.61 16.41 15.99
N ILE A 85 -2.37 16.87 16.17
CA ILE A 85 -1.96 17.67 17.34
C ILE A 85 -2.67 19.03 17.34
N VAL A 86 -2.89 19.64 16.18
CA VAL A 86 -3.48 20.99 16.08
C VAL A 86 -4.87 21.08 16.73
N PRO A 87 -5.88 20.29 16.35
CA PRO A 87 -7.18 20.32 17.01
C PRO A 87 -7.09 19.87 18.47
N LEU A 88 -6.21 18.91 18.79
CA LEU A 88 -6.01 18.45 20.17
C LEU A 88 -5.54 19.59 21.10
N VAL A 89 -4.61 20.43 20.63
CA VAL A 89 -4.11 21.57 21.41
C VAL A 89 -5.12 22.72 21.47
N LEU A 90 -5.86 22.97 20.39
CA LEU A 90 -6.79 24.10 20.31
C LEU A 90 -8.14 23.83 20.98
N LEU A 91 -8.63 22.59 20.92
CA LEU A 91 -9.98 22.20 21.33
C LEU A 91 -9.97 21.22 22.51
N GLY A 92 -8.80 20.73 22.91
CA GLY A 92 -8.68 19.60 23.85
C GLY A 92 -8.93 18.26 23.17
N ASP A 93 -9.09 17.20 23.97
CA ASP A 93 -9.35 15.86 23.43
C ASP A 93 -10.82 15.75 22.98
N PRO A 94 -11.10 15.66 21.66
CA PRO A 94 -12.47 15.52 21.17
C PRO A 94 -13.14 14.24 21.68
N MET A 95 -12.36 13.22 22.06
CA MET A 95 -12.91 11.99 22.63
C MET A 95 -13.57 12.22 23.98
N VAL A 96 -13.21 13.26 24.75
CA VAL A 96 -13.92 13.63 25.98
C VAL A 96 -15.37 14.00 25.70
N LEU A 97 -15.66 14.57 24.54
CA LEU A 97 -17.02 14.90 24.11
C LEU A 97 -17.74 13.68 23.51
N ILE A 98 -17.01 12.82 22.81
CA ILE A 98 -17.57 11.67 22.07
C ILE A 98 -17.85 10.48 22.98
N MET A 99 -16.96 10.16 23.93
CA MET A 99 -17.08 8.97 24.79
C MET A 99 -18.38 8.93 25.60
N PRO A 100 -18.84 10.03 26.24
CA PRO A 100 -20.11 10.05 26.94
C PRO A 100 -21.33 9.79 26.03
N MET A 101 -21.27 10.24 24.77
CA MET A 101 -22.33 9.97 23.78
C MET A 101 -22.38 8.50 23.36
N LEU A 102 -21.25 7.78 23.49
CA LEU A 102 -21.14 6.34 23.25
C LEU A 102 -21.42 5.50 24.50
N GLY A 103 -21.74 6.12 25.65
CA GLY A 103 -22.00 5.45 26.91
C GLY A 103 -20.74 4.93 27.63
N LEU A 104 -19.58 5.49 27.30
CA LEU A 104 -18.29 5.22 27.92
C LEU A 104 -17.90 6.31 28.92
#